data_AF-A0A3D4XST3-F1
#
_entry.id   AF-A0A3D4XST3-F1
#
_cell.length_a   1.000
_cell.length_b   1.000
_cell.length_c   1.000
_cell.angle_alpha   90.00
_cell.angle_beta   90.00
_cell.angle_gamma   90.00
#
_symmetry.space_group_name_H-M   'P 1'
#
loop_
_entity.id
_entity.type
_entity.pdbx_description
1 polymer ?
#
loop_
_entity_poly.entity_id
_entity_poly.type
_entity_poly.pdbx_seq_one_letter_code
_entity_poly.pdbx_strand_id
1 'polypeptide(L)' 'MKPSIEQKLQNLCERHDEISALLSEPETQGNQNKFRSLSQEYAQISPLVDCYKRYEQLLDALSAAKDMAND' A
#
# COMPACT_ATOMS: atom_id res chain seq x y z
N MET A 1 -13.28 -5.58 9.61
CA MET A 1 -13.58 -4.33 8.89
C MET A 1 -14.82 -4.55 8.01
N LYS A 2 -15.46 -3.52 7.43
CA LYS A 2 -16.47 -3.77 6.38
C LYS A 2 -15.73 -4.34 5.15
N PRO A 3 -16.17 -5.47 4.55
CA PRO A 3 -15.46 -6.08 3.42
C PRO A 3 -15.21 -5.13 2.25
N SER A 4 -16.16 -4.22 1.99
CA SER A 4 -16.03 -3.23 0.91
C SER A 4 -14.99 -2.14 1.15
N ILE A 5 -14.64 -1.84 2.41
CA ILE A 5 -13.55 -0.90 2.75
C ILE A 5 -12.21 -1.61 2.64
N GLU A 6 -12.14 -2.85 3.11
CA GLU A 6 -10.97 -3.73 2.99
C GLU A 6 -10.52 -3.87 1.54
N GLN A 7 -11.44 -4.23 0.65
CA GLN A 7 -11.15 -4.36 -0.77
C GLN A 7 -10.65 -3.05 -1.39
N LYS A 8 -11.18 -1.90 -0.95
CA LYS A 8 -10.69 -0.60 -1.45
C LYS A 8 -9.28 -0.29 -1.00
N LEU A 9 -8.93 -0.62 0.25
CA LEU A 9 -7.57 -0.43 0.78
C LEU A 9 -6.59 -1.39 0.12
N GLN A 10 -7.00 -2.63 -0.15
CA GLN A 10 -6.22 -3.59 -0.93
C GLN A 10 -5.89 -3.05 -2.33
N ASN A 11 -6.91 -2.57 -3.05
CA ASN A 11 -6.72 -1.97 -4.37
C ASN A 11 -5.77 -0.76 -4.33
N LEU A 12 -5.82 0.05 -3.26
CA LEU A 12 -4.89 1.16 -3.09
C LEU A 12 -3.45 0.69 -2.87
N CYS A 13 -3.25 -0.42 -2.17
CA CYS A 13 -1.92 -1.03 -2.01
C CYS A 13 -1.39 -1.56 -3.34
N GLU A 14 -2.22 -2.27 -4.10
CA GLU A 14 -1.87 -2.76 -5.45
C GLU A 14 -1.49 -1.59 -6.36
N ARG A 15 -2.29 -0.51 -6.35
CA ARG A 15 -2.00 0.70 -7.12
C ARG A 15 -0.71 1.39 -6.69
N HIS A 16 -0.43 1.44 -5.40
CA HIS A 16 0.82 2.00 -4.88
C HIS A 16 2.04 1.24 -5.38
N ASP A 17 1.98 -0.09 -5.35
CA ASP A 17 3.08 -0.93 -5.83
C ASP A 17 3.23 -0.85 -7.35
N GLU A 18 2.12 -0.78 -8.10
CA GLU A 18 2.11 -0.51 -9.55
C GLU A 18 2.79 0.83 -9.88
N ILE A 19 2.42 1.91 -9.19
CA ILE A 19 3.03 3.23 -9.42
C ILE A 19 4.52 3.21 -9.09
N SER A 20 4.91 2.53 -8.02
CA SER A 20 6.33 2.34 -7.66
C SER A 20 7.11 1.69 -8.79
N ALA A 21 6.56 0.61 -9.37
CA ALA A 21 7.15 -0.05 -10.52
C ALA A 21 7.22 0.88 -11.74
N LEU A 22 6.13 1.58 -12.08
CA LEU A 22 6.10 2.52 -13.20
C LEU A 22 7.11 3.66 -13.05
N LEU A 23 7.32 4.19 -11.84
CA LEU A 23 8.32 5.23 -11.56
C LEU A 23 9.77 4.74 -11.74
N SER A 24 10.00 3.43 -11.65
CA SER A 24 11.31 2.81 -11.90
C SER A 24 11.61 2.58 -13.39
N GLU A 25 10.61 2.68 -14.26
CA GLU A 25 10.77 2.45 -15.70
C GLU A 25 11.48 3.61 -16.41
N PRO A 26 12.47 3.34 -17.29
CA PRO A 26 13.16 4.36 -18.07
C PRO A 26 12.20 5.22 -18.93
N GLU A 27 11.14 4.63 -19.48
CA GLU A 27 10.14 5.34 -20.27
C GLU A 27 9.39 6.39 -19.46
N THR A 28 9.10 6.08 -18.19
CA THR A 28 8.46 7.02 -17.26
C THR A 28 9.44 8.10 -16.83
N GLN A 29 10.70 7.75 -16.53
CA GLN A 29 11.74 8.71 -16.16
C GLN A 29 12.08 9.69 -17.29
N GLY A 30 12.02 9.23 -18.54
CA GLY A 30 12.19 10.07 -19.73
C GLY A 30 11.03 11.02 -20.01
N ASN A 31 9.87 10.84 -19.37
CA ASN A 31 8.69 11.67 -19.52
C ASN A 31 8.37 12.44 -18.23
N GLN A 32 8.87 13.67 -18.11
CA GLN A 32 8.73 14.51 -16.93
C GLN A 32 7.28 14.71 -16.45
N ASN A 33 6.32 14.81 -17.39
CA ASN A 33 4.91 15.00 -17.05
C ASN A 33 4.31 13.71 -16.45
N LYS A 34 4.61 12.55 -17.06
CA LYS A 34 4.19 11.24 -16.53
C LYS A 34 4.81 10.98 -15.17
N PHE A 35 6.11 11.21 -15.02
CA PHE A 35 6.83 11.05 -13.75
C PHE A 35 6.23 11.92 -12.63
N ARG A 36 5.97 13.21 -12.92
CA ARG A 36 5.36 14.12 -11.93
C ARG A 36 3.96 13.67 -11.51
N SER A 37 3.12 13.28 -12.47
CA SER A 37 1.76 12.81 -12.19
C SER A 37 1.77 11.57 -11.30
N LEU A 38 2.58 10.57 -11.65
CA LEU A 38 2.71 9.33 -10.89
C LEU A 38 3.31 9.58 -9.50
N SER A 39 4.31 10.46 -9.39
CA SER A 39 4.90 10.83 -8.09
C SER A 39 3.89 11.49 -7.16
N GLN A 40 3.01 12.35 -7.69
CA GLN A 40 1.95 12.98 -6.91
C GLN A 40 0.90 11.96 -6.45
N GLU A 41 0.47 11.06 -7.33
CA GLU A 41 -0.46 9.99 -7.00
C GLU A 41 0.13 9.07 -5.90
N TYR A 42 1.38 8.64 -6.07
CA TYR A 42 2.12 7.84 -5.09
C TYR A 42 2.14 8.51 -3.71
N ALA A 43 2.53 9.79 -3.65
CA ALA A 43 2.59 10.54 -2.42
C ALA A 43 1.20 10.73 -1.76
N GLN A 44 0.14 10.84 -2.58
CA GLN A 44 -1.23 10.99 -2.08
C GLN A 44 -1.74 9.70 -1.40
N ILE A 45 -1.42 8.53 -1.95
CA ILE A 45 -1.93 7.25 -1.45
C ILE A 45 -1.03 6.60 -0.39
N SER A 46 0.29 6.91 -0.38
CA SER A 46 1.26 6.33 0.56
C SER A 46 0.80 6.38 2.03
N PRO A 47 0.27 7.50 2.58
CA PRO A 47 -0.14 7.53 3.98
C PRO A 47 -1.27 6.55 4.32
N LEU A 48 -2.18 6.29 3.37
CA LEU A 48 -3.26 5.30 3.54
C LEU A 48 -2.72 3.87 3.49
N VAL A 49 -1.83 3.61 2.54
CA VAL A 49 -1.18 2.30 2.38
C VAL A 49 -0.33 1.97 3.60
N ASP A 50 0.45 2.92 4.11
CA ASP A 50 1.28 2.75 5.30
C ASP A 50 0.43 2.45 6.55
N CYS A 51 -0.69 3.17 6.70
CA CYS A 51 -1.64 2.94 7.78
C CYS A 51 -2.27 1.55 7.70
N TYR A 52 -2.66 1.13 6.50
CA TYR A 52 -3.28 -0.18 6.30
C TYR A 52 -2.29 -1.34 6.51
N LYS A 53 -1.08 -1.26 5.95
CA LYS A 53 -0.01 -2.24 6.19
C LYS A 53 0.31 -2.38 7.68
N ARG A 54 0.34 -1.26 8.42
CA ARG A 54 0.52 -1.29 9.88
C ARG A 54 -0.64 -1.96 10.61
N TYR A 55 -1.88 -1.73 10.14
CA TYR A 55 -3.05 -2.41 10.69
C TYR A 55 -2.96 -3.93 10.50
N GLU A 56 -2.59 -4.39 9.30
CA GLU A 56 -2.40 -5.82 9.02
C GLU A 56 -1.32 -6.44 9.93
N GLN A 57 -0.16 -5.77 10.05
CA GLN A 57 0.91 -6.21 10.96
C GLN A 57 0.46 -6.33 12.42
N LEU A 58 -0.40 -5.42 12.89
CA LEU A 58 -0.95 -5.48 14.25
C LEU A 58 -1.94 -6.64 14.42
N LEU A 59 -2.72 -6.98 13.39
CA LEU A 59 -3.59 -8.15 13.43
C LEU A 59 -2.78 -9.44 13.50
N ASP A 60 -1.73 -9.56 12.70
CA ASP A 60 -0.84 -10.72 12.70
C ASP A 60 -0.14 -10.88 14.05
N ALA A 61 0.39 -9.78 14.59
CA ALA A 61 1.01 -9.77 15.92
C ALA A 61 0.02 -10.15 17.03
N LEU A 62 -1.22 -9.67 16.94
CA LEU A 62 -2.28 -10.02 17.87
C LEU A 62 -2.65 -11.52 17.77
N SER A 63 -2.70 -12.08 16.57
CA SER A 63 -2.96 -13.50 16.36
C SER A 63 -1.84 -14.33 16.99
N ALA A 64 -0.58 -14.03 16.65
CA ALA A 64 0.59 -14.74 17.18
C ALA A 64 0.64 -14.68 18.72
N ALA A 65 0.35 -13.52 19.32
CA ALA A 65 0.34 -13.39 20.78
C ALA A 65 -0.78 -14.21 21.44
N LYS A 66 -1.93 -14.37 20.78
CA LYS A 66 -3.02 -15.23 21.28
C LYS A 66 -2.66 -16.71 21.17
N ASP A 67 -2.03 -17.11 20.08
CA ASP A 67 -1.59 -18.50 19.88
C ASP A 67 -0.58 -18.87 20.98
N MET A 68 0.43 -18.02 21.22
CA MET A 68 1.40 -18.21 22.31
C MET A 68 0.78 -18.24 23.71
N ALA A 69 -0.33 -17.54 23.94
CA ALA A 69 -1.00 -17.52 25.25
C ALA A 69 -1.88 -18.77 25.48
N ASN A 70 -2.23 -19.48 24.41
CA ASN A 70 -3.02 -20.71 24.45
C ASN A 70 -2.15 -21.99 24.40
N ASP A 71 -0.84 -21.84 24.19
CA ASP A 71 0.19 -22.88 24.33
C ASP A 71 0.62 -23.07 25.81
#